data_AF-A0A7S1SLN0-F1
#
_entry.id   AF-A0A7S1SLN0-F1
#
_cell.length_a   1.000
_cell.length_b   1.000
_cell.length_c   1.000
_cell.angle_alpha   90.00
_cell.angle_beta   90.00
_cell.angle_gamma   90.00
#
_symmetry.space_group_name_H-M   'P 1'
#
loop_
_entity.id
_entity.type
_entity.pdbx_description
1 polymer ?
#
loop_
_entity_poly.entity_id
_entity_poly.type
_entity_poly.pdbx_seq_one_letter_code
_entity_poly.pdbx_strand_id
1 'polypeptide(L)'
;RAWLAREVASLATQLERECSEDEVWGVGVRLVREAGDEASARRLEQSSNNFYRLRRVLEVIHVTGAPLPRVDDDPSNLDYDFRCFFLHRPRIQLYRRIDE
;
A
#
# COMPACT_ATOMS: atom_id res chain seq x y z
N ARG A 1 -14.83 -6.33 17.10
CA ARG A 1 -15.45 -6.08 15.78
C ARG A 1 -15.23 -7.30 14.88
N ALA A 2 -15.94 -8.40 15.12
CA ALA A 2 -15.71 -9.71 14.49
C ALA A 2 -16.39 -9.89 13.10
N TRP A 3 -17.10 -8.86 12.63
CA TRP A 3 -17.91 -8.91 11.40
C TRP A 3 -17.08 -8.75 10.10
N LEU A 4 -15.97 -8.00 10.14
CA LEU A 4 -15.10 -7.79 8.96
C LEU A 4 -14.43 -9.07 8.43
N ALA A 5 -14.09 -10.02 9.31
CA ALA A 5 -13.29 -11.19 8.89
C ALA A 5 -14.05 -12.18 8.01
N ARG A 6 -15.37 -12.38 8.25
CA ARG A 6 -16.19 -13.30 7.44
C ARG A 6 -16.59 -12.68 6.11
N GLU A 7 -16.94 -11.40 6.08
CA GLU A 7 -17.29 -10.71 4.83
C GLU A 7 -16.08 -10.59 3.90
N VAL A 8 -14.91 -10.22 4.43
CA VAL A 8 -13.67 -10.10 3.63
C VAL A 8 -13.21 -11.45 3.10
N ALA A 9 -13.31 -12.54 3.88
CA ALA A 9 -12.96 -13.88 3.41
C ALA A 9 -13.93 -14.41 2.35
N SER A 10 -15.22 -14.12 2.49
CA SER A 10 -16.24 -14.44 1.49
C SER A 10 -16.01 -13.67 0.19
N LEU A 11 -15.74 -12.37 0.28
CA LEU A 11 -15.42 -11.53 -0.88
C LEU A 11 -14.11 -11.96 -1.56
N ALA A 12 -13.07 -12.27 -0.80
CA ALA A 12 -11.81 -12.77 -1.36
C ALA A 12 -12.00 -14.08 -2.14
N THR A 13 -12.80 -15.01 -1.60
CA THR A 13 -13.12 -16.29 -2.25
C THR A 13 -13.96 -16.12 -3.52
N GLN A 14 -14.84 -15.11 -3.54
CA GLN A 14 -15.72 -14.82 -4.67
C GLN A 14 -14.98 -14.08 -5.79
N LEU A 15 -14.02 -13.21 -5.43
CA LEU A 15 -13.15 -12.48 -6.35
C LEU A 15 -12.14 -13.39 -7.08
N GLU A 16 -11.61 -14.42 -6.43
CA GLU A 16 -10.63 -15.34 -7.02
C GLU A 16 -11.18 -16.22 -8.16
N ARG A 17 -12.50 -16.36 -8.28
CA ARG A 17 -13.11 -17.30 -9.23
C ARG A 17 -13.75 -16.67 -10.46
N GLU A 18 -14.11 -15.39 -10.44
CA GLU A 18 -14.97 -14.81 -11.51
C GLU A 18 -14.68 -13.35 -11.89
N CYS A 19 -13.68 -12.69 -11.29
CA CYS A 19 -13.44 -11.26 -11.50
C CYS A 19 -12.17 -10.95 -12.30
N SER A 20 -12.26 -9.90 -13.13
CA SER A 20 -11.11 -9.24 -13.76
C SER A 20 -10.23 -8.51 -12.72
N GLU A 21 -8.98 -8.23 -13.08
CA GLU A 21 -8.05 -7.50 -12.20
C GLU A 21 -8.58 -6.12 -11.78
N ASP A 22 -9.31 -5.44 -12.66
CA ASP A 22 -9.93 -4.13 -12.37
C ASP A 22 -11.08 -4.25 -11.36
N GLU A 23 -11.86 -5.33 -11.42
CA GLU A 23 -12.92 -5.61 -10.45
C GLU A 23 -12.33 -5.96 -9.08
N VAL A 24 -11.28 -6.80 -9.05
CA VAL A 24 -10.54 -7.13 -7.83
C VAL A 24 -9.93 -5.86 -7.21
N TRP A 25 -9.36 -4.99 -8.03
CA TRP A 25 -8.82 -3.70 -7.60
C TRP A 25 -9.90 -2.82 -6.99
N GLY A 26 -11.02 -2.61 -7.68
CA GLY A 26 -12.12 -1.77 -7.22
C GLY A 26 -12.72 -2.27 -5.89
N VAL A 27 -12.89 -3.58 -5.75
CA VAL A 27 -13.37 -4.17 -4.49
C VAL A 27 -12.34 -4.02 -3.38
N GLY A 28 -11.07 -4.27 -3.64
CA GLY A 28 -10.01 -4.10 -2.65
C GLY A 28 -9.93 -2.67 -2.12
N VAL A 29 -9.98 -1.67 -3.01
CA VAL A 29 -9.99 -0.25 -2.62
C VAL A 29 -11.24 0.09 -1.79
N ARG A 30 -12.41 -0.44 -2.16
CA ARG A 30 -13.64 -0.27 -1.37
C ARG A 30 -13.50 -0.86 0.03
N LEU A 31 -12.93 -2.05 0.18
CA LEU A 31 -12.70 -2.69 1.48
C LEU A 31 -11.79 -1.84 2.39
N VAL A 32 -10.74 -1.24 1.83
CA VAL A 32 -9.86 -0.31 2.57
C VAL A 32 -10.64 0.89 3.12
N ARG A 33 -11.54 1.46 2.31
CA ARG A 33 -12.41 2.58 2.71
C ARG A 33 -13.40 2.18 3.81
N GLU A 34 -14.07 1.04 3.65
CA GLU A 34 -15.02 0.51 4.64
C GLU A 34 -14.34 0.14 5.97
N ALA A 35 -13.06 -0.25 5.93
CA ALA A 35 -12.23 -0.44 7.12
C ALA A 35 -11.83 0.88 7.81
N GLY A 36 -12.18 2.03 7.25
CA GLY A 36 -11.93 3.35 7.83
C GLY A 36 -10.60 3.99 7.43
N ASP A 37 -9.86 3.43 6.47
CA ASP A 37 -8.59 4.00 5.97
C ASP A 37 -8.79 4.77 4.65
N GLU A 38 -9.53 5.88 4.74
CA GLU A 38 -9.83 6.74 3.60
C GLU A 38 -8.57 7.36 2.97
N ALA A 39 -7.52 7.61 3.76
CA ALA A 39 -6.27 8.15 3.25
C ALA A 39 -5.56 7.15 2.33
N SER A 40 -5.48 5.87 2.72
CA SER A 40 -4.93 4.83 1.85
C SER A 40 -5.79 4.56 0.63
N ALA A 41 -7.12 4.56 0.76
CA ALA A 41 -8.04 4.39 -0.38
C ALA A 41 -7.80 5.46 -1.47
N ARG A 42 -7.76 6.75 -1.08
CA ARG A 42 -7.47 7.85 -2.02
C ARG A 42 -6.10 7.72 -2.70
N ARG A 43 -5.07 7.31 -1.95
CA ARG A 43 -3.73 7.10 -2.53
C ARG A 43 -3.72 5.96 -3.55
N LEU A 44 -4.43 4.87 -3.26
CA LEU A 44 -4.54 3.73 -4.18
C LEU A 44 -5.26 4.17 -5.46
N GLU A 45 -6.36 4.89 -5.36
CA GLU A 45 -7.10 5.43 -6.53
C GLU A 45 -6.25 6.32 -7.45
N GLN A 46 -5.24 7.01 -6.89
CA GLN A 46 -4.29 7.83 -7.67
C GLN A 46 -3.19 7.01 -8.34
N SER A 47 -2.93 5.79 -7.89
CA SER A 47 -1.88 4.89 -8.41
C SER A 47 -2.48 3.56 -8.85
N SER A 48 -3.12 3.56 -10.02
CA SER A 48 -3.74 2.36 -10.60
C SER A 48 -2.78 1.16 -10.63
N ASN A 49 -3.32 -0.04 -10.40
CA ASN A 49 -2.63 -1.33 -10.49
C ASN A 49 -1.43 -1.54 -9.55
N ASN A 50 -1.31 -0.75 -8.47
CA ASN A 50 -0.34 -1.04 -7.42
C ASN A 50 -0.85 -2.12 -6.45
N PHE A 51 -1.04 -3.35 -6.95
CA PHE A 51 -1.55 -4.48 -6.18
C PHE A 51 -0.70 -4.80 -4.94
N TYR A 52 0.61 -4.52 -5.00
CA TYR A 52 1.49 -4.61 -3.84
C TYR A 52 1.03 -3.70 -2.69
N ARG A 53 0.78 -2.42 -2.97
CA ARG A 53 0.30 -1.46 -1.96
C ARG A 53 -1.08 -1.82 -1.44
N LEU A 54 -2.01 -2.19 -2.33
CA LEU A 54 -3.35 -2.61 -1.93
C LEU A 54 -3.31 -3.80 -0.97
N ARG A 55 -2.57 -4.87 -1.34
CA ARG A 55 -2.39 -6.05 -0.50
C ARG A 55 -1.79 -5.68 0.86
N ARG A 56 -0.78 -4.81 0.88
CA ARG A 56 -0.12 -4.43 2.14
C ARG A 56 -1.05 -3.67 3.08
N VAL A 57 -1.87 -2.76 2.56
CA VAL A 57 -2.85 -2.02 3.38
C VAL A 57 -3.86 -3.00 3.99
N LEU A 58 -4.44 -3.89 3.17
CA LEU A 58 -5.39 -4.90 3.65
C LEU A 58 -4.77 -5.86 4.66
N GLU A 59 -3.52 -6.28 4.46
CA GLU A 59 -2.78 -7.11 5.41
C GLU A 59 -2.60 -6.41 6.76
N VAL A 60 -2.19 -5.13 6.77
CA VAL A 60 -2.06 -4.36 8.02
C VAL A 60 -3.40 -4.23 8.72
N ILE A 61 -4.45 -3.86 7.99
CA ILE A 61 -5.81 -3.74 8.54
C ILE A 61 -6.28 -5.08 9.11
N HIS A 62 -6.01 -6.18 8.42
CA HIS A 62 -6.38 -7.52 8.87
C HIS A 62 -5.65 -7.93 10.15
N VAL A 63 -4.33 -7.73 10.20
CA VAL A 63 -3.49 -8.13 11.35
C VAL A 63 -3.71 -7.24 12.57
N THR A 64 -3.82 -5.92 12.36
CA THR A 64 -3.86 -4.94 13.45
C THR A 64 -5.29 -4.54 13.84
N GLY A 65 -6.27 -4.74 12.97
CA GLY A 65 -7.63 -4.21 13.12
C GLY A 65 -7.73 -2.69 12.97
N ALA A 66 -6.66 -2.01 12.56
CA ALA A 66 -6.56 -0.57 12.46
C ALA A 66 -6.10 -0.12 11.05
N PRO A 67 -6.44 1.12 10.63
CA PRO A 67 -5.91 1.73 9.41
C PRO A 67 -4.38 1.69 9.34
N LEU A 68 -3.83 1.72 8.12
CA LEU A 68 -2.39 1.83 7.93
C LEU A 68 -1.91 3.11 8.64
N PRO A 69 -0.94 3.02 9.57
CA PRO A 69 -0.47 4.19 10.29
C PRO A 69 0.04 5.21 9.27
N ARG A 70 -0.45 6.44 9.41
CA ARG A 70 0.14 7.58 8.72
C ARG A 70 1.51 7.78 9.35
N VAL A 71 2.55 7.42 8.61
CA VAL A 71 3.90 7.85 8.96
C VAL A 71 3.96 9.32 8.58
N ASP A 72 4.05 10.18 9.59
CA ASP A 72 4.38 11.58 9.36
C ASP A 72 5.87 11.64 9.06
N ASP A 73 6.22 11.85 7.80
CA ASP A 73 7.60 11.97 7.33
C ASP A 73 8.23 13.32 7.72
N ASP A 74 7.78 13.93 8.83
CA ASP A 74 8.30 15.22 9.29
C ASP A 74 9.71 15.02 9.87
N PRO A 75 10.76 15.52 9.19
CA PRO A 75 12.12 15.36 9.66
C PRO A 75 12.36 16.09 10.98
N SER A 76 11.50 17.04 11.37
CA SER A 76 11.58 17.74 12.66
C SER A 76 11.16 16.88 13.86
N ASN A 77 10.52 15.73 13.63
CA ASN A 77 10.14 14.77 14.67
C ASN A 77 11.26 13.76 15.01
N LEU A 78 12.44 13.91 14.41
CA LEU A 78 13.61 13.07 14.69
C LEU A 78 14.39 13.64 15.89
N ASP A 79 14.88 12.77 16.77
CA ASP A 79 15.75 13.13 17.90
C ASP A 79 17.21 13.39 17.49
N TYR A 80 17.48 13.42 16.19
CA TYR A 80 18.79 13.66 15.59
C TYR A 80 18.72 14.62 14.38
N ASP A 81 19.83 15.28 14.10
CA ASP A 81 20.02 16.13 12.90
C ASP A 81 20.17 15.24 11.65
N PHE A 82 19.04 14.94 10.99
CA PHE A 82 19.05 14.12 9.78
C PHE A 82 19.67 14.87 8.60
N ARG A 83 20.88 14.43 8.20
CA ARG A 83 21.58 14.93 7.01
C ARG A 83 21.51 13.92 5.88
N CYS A 84 20.72 14.23 4.86
CA CYS A 84 20.59 13.37 3.67
C CYS A 84 21.62 13.75 2.61
N PHE A 85 22.54 12.83 2.29
CA PHE A 85 23.49 12.96 1.19
C PHE A 85 23.10 12.04 0.04
N PHE A 86 22.91 12.62 -1.15
CA PHE A 86 22.59 11.85 -2.35
C PHE A 86 23.84 11.62 -3.18
N LEU A 87 24.26 10.37 -3.29
CA LEU A 87 25.28 9.97 -4.25
C LEU A 87 24.60 9.72 -5.59
N HIS A 88 24.95 10.50 -6.62
CA HIS A 88 24.39 10.33 -7.95
C HIS A 88 25.50 10.21 -9.01
N ARG A 89 25.14 9.59 -10.14
CA ARG A 89 25.97 9.49 -11.34
C ARG A 89 25.08 9.59 -12.58
N PRO A 90 25.62 10.03 -13.73
CA PRO A 90 24.91 9.90 -15.01
C PRO A 90 24.51 8.43 -15.25
N ARG A 91 23.27 8.21 -15.74
CA ARG A 91 22.67 6.87 -15.88
C ARG A 91 23.55 5.86 -16.62
N ILE A 92 24.23 6.29 -17.68
CA ILE A 92 25.16 5.43 -18.46
C ILE A 92 26.34 4.96 -17.61
N GLN A 93 26.93 5.84 -16.79
CA GLN A 93 28.06 5.49 -15.93
C GLN A 93 27.63 4.59 -14.78
N LEU A 94 26.39 4.75 -14.28
CA LEU A 94 25.82 3.85 -13.29
C LEU A 94 25.68 2.43 -13.84
N TYR A 95 25.10 2.28 -15.04
CA TYR A 95 24.90 0.96 -15.66
C TYR A 95 26.21 0.23 -15.93
N ARG A 96 27.21 0.91 -16.51
CA ARG A 96 28.53 0.30 -16.73
C ARG A 96 29.14 -0.28 -15.46
N ARG A 97 28.94 0.39 -14.32
CA ARG A 97 29.46 -0.07 -13.02
C ARG A 97 28.62 -1.14 -12.33
N ILE A 98 27.36 -1.30 -12.71
CA ILE A 98 26.51 -2.40 -12.23
C ILE A 98 26.91 -3.70 -12.93
N ASP A 99 27.33 -3.59 -14.19
CA ASP A 99 27.74 -4.73 -15.01
C ASP A 99 29.19 -5.21 -14.74
N GLU A 100 30.05 -4.36 -14.15
CA GLU A 100 31.42 -4.68 -13.69
C GLU A 100 31.43 -5.57 -12.43
#